data_AF-A0A2E1MF73-F1
#
_entry.id   AF-A0A2E1MF73-F1
#
_cell.length_a   1.000
_cell.length_b   1.000
_cell.length_c   1.000
_cell.angle_alpha   90.00
_cell.angle_beta   90.00
_cell.angle_gamma   90.00
#
_symmetry.space_group_name_H-M   'P 1'
#
loop_
_entity.id
_entity.type
_entity.pdbx_description
1 polymer ?
#
loop_
_entity_poly.entity_id
_entity_poly.type
_entity_poly.pdbx_seq_one_letter_code
_entity_poly.pdbx_strand_id
1 'polypeptide(L)'
;MNENLKTYQFVLTLAVVCALLLSITNSNLKDKQLYNIEVDRKKNVLKCAGFDVASISSQDIVEYYNSSIVEKVLSLNGDVFDINVNDLNVLEN
;
A
#
# COMPACT_ATOMS: atom_id res chain seq x y z
N MET A 1 27.56 -39.97 -15.56
CA MET A 1 27.65 -38.50 -15.69
C MET A 1 26.29 -37.88 -16.07
N ASN A 2 25.18 -38.31 -15.43
CA ASN A 2 23.82 -37.85 -15.75
C ASN A 2 23.04 -37.36 -14.52
N GLU A 3 23.48 -37.68 -13.30
CA GLU A 3 22.77 -37.29 -12.09
C GLU A 3 22.96 -35.81 -11.75
N ASN A 4 24.19 -35.29 -11.90
CA ASN A 4 24.47 -33.86 -11.67
C ASN A 4 23.66 -32.95 -12.60
N LEU A 5 23.43 -33.36 -13.85
CA LEU A 5 22.64 -32.60 -14.82
C LEU A 5 21.17 -32.47 -14.40
N LYS A 6 20.58 -33.54 -13.85
CA LYS A 6 19.22 -33.53 -13.30
C LYS A 6 19.10 -32.59 -12.10
N THR A 7 20.10 -32.58 -11.23
CA THR A 7 20.15 -31.66 -10.07
C THR A 7 20.20 -30.20 -10.52
N TYR A 8 21.04 -29.86 -11.51
CA TYR A 8 21.09 -28.49 -12.04
C TYR A 8 19.78 -28.06 -12.70
N GLN A 9 19.14 -28.95 -13.47
CA GLN A 9 17.85 -28.66 -14.09
C GLN A 9 16.72 -28.48 -13.05
N PHE A 10 16.75 -29.26 -11.97
CA PHE A 10 15.83 -29.11 -10.86
C PHE A 10 15.98 -27.76 -10.17
N VAL A 11 17.21 -27.37 -9.82
CA VAL A 11 17.49 -26.09 -9.17
C VAL A 11 17.11 -24.91 -10.07
N LEU A 12 17.37 -25.01 -11.38
CA LEU A 12 16.95 -24.00 -12.35
C LEU A 12 15.42 -23.83 -12.37
N THR A 13 14.69 -24.95 -12.43
CA THR A 13 13.22 -24.92 -12.45
C THR A 13 12.67 -24.35 -11.14
N LEU A 14 13.23 -24.77 -10.01
CA LEU A 14 12.85 -24.27 -8.69
C LEU A 14 13.11 -22.76 -8.57
N ALA A 15 14.28 -22.29 -9.02
CA ALA A 15 14.62 -20.87 -9.01
C ALA A 15 13.64 -20.03 -9.84
N VAL A 16 13.28 -20.51 -11.04
CA VAL A 16 12.30 -19.84 -11.90
C VAL A 16 10.92 -19.78 -11.25
N VAL A 17 10.45 -20.88 -10.66
CA VAL A 17 9.15 -20.92 -9.97
C VAL A 17 9.13 -19.96 -8.78
N CYS A 18 10.18 -19.97 -7.95
CA CYS A 18 10.31 -19.06 -6.81
C CYS A 18 10.34 -17.58 -7.26
N ALA A 19 11.08 -17.26 -8.33
CA ALA A 19 11.15 -15.91 -8.87
C ALA A 19 9.78 -15.43 -9.37
N LEU A 20 9.02 -16.29 -10.06
CA LEU A 20 7.66 -15.99 -10.51
C LEU A 20 6.70 -15.76 -9.33
N LEU A 21 6.74 -16.63 -8.32
CA LEU A 21 5.91 -16.47 -7.11
C LEU A 21 6.21 -15.17 -6.37
N LEU A 22 7.50 -14.82 -6.20
CA LEU A 22 7.91 -13.56 -5.57
C LEU A 22 7.43 -12.35 -6.38
N SER A 23 7.57 -12.39 -7.70
CA SER A 23 7.14 -11.31 -8.59
C SER A 23 5.63 -11.07 -8.50
N ILE A 24 4.82 -12.14 -8.58
CA ILE A 24 3.35 -12.04 -8.48
C ILE A 24 2.94 -11.51 -7.10
N THR A 25 3.56 -12.02 -6.04
CA THR A 25 3.25 -11.61 -4.66
C THR A 25 3.58 -10.13 -4.45
N ASN A 26 4.76 -9.69 -4.90
CA ASN A 26 5.18 -8.30 -4.77
C ASN A 26 4.31 -7.35 -5.60
N SER A 27 3.87 -7.75 -6.79
CA SER A 27 3.07 -6.88 -7.67
C SER A 27 1.58 -6.87 -7.34
N ASN A 28 0.99 -7.95 -6.83
CA ASN A 28 -0.48 -8.02 -6.68
C ASN A 28 -0.93 -7.95 -5.23
N LEU A 29 -0.20 -8.62 -4.34
CA LEU A 29 -0.62 -8.76 -2.94
C LEU A 29 -0.25 -7.52 -2.15
N LYS A 30 0.94 -6.96 -2.41
CA LYS A 30 1.39 -5.71 -1.80
C LYS A 30 0.47 -4.55 -2.14
N ASP A 31 0.10 -4.39 -3.41
CA ASP A 31 -0.77 -3.31 -3.88
C ASP A 31 -2.16 -3.38 -3.23
N LYS A 32 -2.74 -4.59 -3.11
CA LYS A 32 -4.04 -4.78 -2.42
C LYS A 32 -3.96 -4.48 -0.92
N GLN A 33 -2.86 -4.82 -0.27
CA GLN A 33 -2.66 -4.51 1.15
C GLN A 33 -2.49 -3.00 1.35
N LEU A 34 -1.68 -2.34 0.52
CA LEU A 34 -1.48 -0.89 0.56
C LEU A 34 -2.79 -0.13 0.35
N TYR A 35 -3.61 -0.56 -0.62
CA TYR A 35 -4.94 0.02 -0.85
C TYR A 35 -5.84 -0.10 0.39
N ASN A 36 -5.89 -1.28 1.00
CA ASN A 36 -6.72 -1.48 2.20
C ASN A 36 -6.23 -0.64 3.39
N ILE A 37 -4.92 -0.46 3.56
CA ILE A 37 -4.33 0.41 4.58
C ILE A 37 -4.73 1.87 4.35
N GLU A 38 -4.67 2.34 3.11
CA GLU A 38 -5.04 3.71 2.76
C GLU A 38 -6.53 3.98 3.03
N VAL A 39 -7.40 3.05 2.64
CA VAL A 39 -8.84 3.11 2.92
C VAL A 39 -9.12 3.14 4.41
N ASP A 40 -8.46 2.30 5.21
CA ASP A 40 -8.64 2.28 6.66
C ASP A 40 -8.16 3.59 7.31
N ARG A 41 -7.03 4.15 6.85
CA ARG A 41 -6.54 5.46 7.29
C ARG A 41 -7.57 6.55 7.01
N LYS A 42 -8.09 6.63 5.78
CA LYS A 42 -9.12 7.60 5.38
C LYS A 42 -10.42 7.43 6.18
N LYS A 43 -10.84 6.17 6.40
CA LYS A 43 -11.98 5.81 7.24
C LYS A 43 -11.82 6.31 8.68
N ASN A 44 -10.66 6.09 9.29
CA ASN A 44 -10.39 6.52 10.66
C ASN A 44 -10.39 8.05 10.80
N VAL A 45 -9.84 8.77 9.82
CA VAL A 45 -9.90 10.24 9.82
C VAL A 45 -11.34 10.75 9.73
N LEU A 46 -12.16 10.19 8.84
CA LEU A 46 -13.59 10.53 8.75
C LEU A 46 -14.35 10.22 10.05
N LYS A 47 -14.07 9.07 10.67
CA LYS A 47 -14.65 8.68 11.96
C LYS A 47 -14.30 9.70 13.05
N CYS A 48 -13.04 10.12 13.13
CA CYS A 48 -12.58 11.13 14.08
C CYS A 48 -13.20 12.52 13.81
N ALA A 49 -13.46 12.86 12.55
CA ALA A 49 -14.16 14.08 12.17
C ALA A 49 -15.68 14.04 12.46
N GLY A 50 -16.20 12.92 12.99
CA GLY A 50 -17.60 12.78 13.40
C GLY A 50 -18.53 12.22 12.33
N PHE A 51 -18.00 11.72 11.20
CA PHE A 51 -18.80 11.07 10.16
C PHE A 51 -19.11 9.61 10.53
N ASP A 52 -20.36 9.19 10.32
CA ASP A 52 -20.79 7.82 10.55
C ASP A 52 -20.36 6.90 9.39
N VAL A 53 -19.12 6.41 9.47
CA VAL A 53 -18.51 5.50 8.49
C VAL A 53 -18.84 4.01 8.71
N ALA A 54 -19.78 3.69 9.61
CA ALA A 54 -20.10 2.30 9.96
C ALA A 54 -20.89 1.56 8.85
N SER A 55 -21.64 2.28 8.02
CA SER A 55 -22.51 1.72 6.97
C SER A 55 -22.03 1.99 5.54
N ILE A 56 -20.87 2.65 5.38
CA ILE A 56 -20.41 3.16 4.08
C ILE A 56 -19.36 2.22 3.46
N SER A 57 -19.40 2.04 2.14
CA SER A 57 -18.44 1.19 1.42
C SER A 57 -17.06 1.85 1.32
N SER A 58 -16.03 1.05 1.09
CA SER A 58 -14.65 1.54 0.92
C SER A 58 -14.48 2.56 -0.21
N GLN A 59 -15.26 2.45 -1.30
CA GLN A 59 -15.20 3.40 -2.41
C GLN A 59 -15.84 4.73 -2.04
N ASP A 60 -17.01 4.68 -1.41
CA ASP A 60 -17.72 5.88 -0.96
C ASP A 60 -16.93 6.62 0.13
N ILE A 61 -16.22 5.90 1.02
CA ILE A 61 -15.31 6.48 2.02
C ILE A 61 -14.23 7.35 1.36
N VAL A 62 -13.65 6.88 0.25
CA VAL A 62 -12.60 7.64 -0.46
C VAL A 62 -13.18 8.88 -1.12
N GLU A 63 -14.37 8.79 -1.70
CA GLU A 63 -15.04 9.92 -2.35
C GLU A 63 -15.46 11.00 -1.34
N TYR A 64 -16.09 10.60 -0.23
CA TYR A 64 -16.45 11.52 0.85
C TYR A 64 -15.24 12.17 1.53
N TYR A 65 -14.14 11.42 1.66
CA TYR A 65 -12.89 11.95 2.16
C TYR A 65 -12.37 13.06 1.25
N ASN A 66 -12.28 12.80 -0.06
CA ASN A 66 -11.77 13.78 -1.03
C ASN A 66 -12.66 15.02 -1.16
N SER A 67 -13.98 14.90 -0.95
CA SER A 67 -14.89 16.04 -1.04
C SER A 67 -14.93 16.91 0.22
N SER A 68 -14.63 16.34 1.38
CA SER A 68 -14.90 16.96 2.69
C SER A 68 -13.64 17.28 3.48
N ILE A 69 -12.52 16.63 3.17
CA ILE A 69 -11.26 16.76 3.91
C ILE A 69 -10.20 17.35 2.98
N VAL A 70 -9.52 18.39 3.46
CA VAL A 70 -8.36 18.98 2.79
C VAL A 70 -7.11 18.50 3.51
N GLU A 71 -6.29 17.71 2.82
CA GLU A 71 -4.97 17.31 3.31
C GLU A 71 -3.99 18.50 3.19
N LYS A 72 -3.22 18.78 4.25
CA LYS A 72 -2.13 19.76 4.23
C LYS A 72 -0.90 19.19 4.92
N VAL A 73 0.27 19.42 4.33
CA VAL A 73 1.55 19.04 4.92
C VAL A 73 2.08 20.20 5.75
N LEU A 74 2.43 19.91 7.00
CA LEU A 74 2.93 20.87 7.97
C LEU A 74 4.34 20.49 8.41
N SER A 75 5.22 21.48 8.51
CA SER A 75 6.48 21.36 9.24
C SER A 75 6.21 21.21 10.73
N LEU A 76 7.15 20.61 11.47
CA LEU A 76 7.14 20.64 12.94
C LEU A 76 7.13 22.08 13.50
N ASN A 77 7.57 23.05 12.70
CA ASN A 77 7.57 24.47 13.04
C ASN A 77 6.26 25.20 12.68
N GLY A 78 5.28 24.50 12.09
CA GLY A 78 3.98 25.06 11.70
C GLY A 78 3.91 25.65 10.30
N ASP A 79 5.00 25.59 9.53
CA ASP A 79 5.00 26.04 8.12
C ASP A 79 4.18 25.10 7.24
N VAL A 80 3.31 25.66 6.38
CA VAL A 80 2.48 24.89 5.45
C VAL A 80 3.23 24.70 4.14
N PHE A 81 3.32 23.47 3.66
CA PHE A 81 3.86 23.13 2.34
C PHE A 81 2.75 22.68 1.40
N ASP A 82 2.78 23.18 0.17
CA ASP A 82 1.90 22.75 -0.93
C ASP A 82 2.53 21.54 -1.64
N ILE A 83 2.76 20.48 -0.87
CA ILE A 83 3.27 19.19 -1.37
C ILE A 83 2.25 18.11 -1.07
N ASN A 84 2.10 17.16 -2.01
CA ASN A 84 1.20 16.05 -1.81
C ASN A 84 1.76 15.10 -0.73
N VAL A 85 0.89 14.60 0.14
CA VAL A 85 1.29 13.65 1.20
C VAL A 85 1.93 12.39 0.61
N ASN A 86 1.56 11.98 -0.61
CA ASN A 86 2.12 10.79 -1.26
C ASN A 86 3.56 10.97 -1.77
N ASP A 87 4.05 12.22 -1.88
CA ASP A 87 5.42 12.51 -2.29
C ASP A 87 6.40 12.50 -1.10
N LEU A 88 5.90 12.27 0.12
CA LEU A 88 6.70 12.21 1.34
C LEU A 88 7.24 10.79 1.56
N ASN A 89 8.56 10.67 1.64
CA ASN A 89 9.19 9.44 2.13
C ASN A 89 9.16 9.42 3.67
N VAL A 90 8.50 8.42 4.24
CA VAL A 90 8.56 8.15 5.67
C VAL A 90 9.93 7.54 5.99
N LEU A 91 10.78 8.30 6.68
CA LEU A 91 12.01 7.77 7.25
C LEU A 91 11.65 7.07 8.56
N GLU A 92 11.46 5.75 8.52
CA GLU A 92 11.42 4.93 9.72
C GLU A 92 12.85 4.81 10.28
N ASN A 93 13.02 5.15 11.56
CA ASN A 93 14.27 5.05 12.30
C ASN A 93 14.19 3.91 13.32
#